data_AF-A0A352RWI8-F1
#
_entry.id   AF-A0A352RWI8-F1
#
_cell.length_a   1.000
_cell.length_b   1.000
_cell.length_c   1.000
_cell.angle_alpha   90.00
_cell.angle_beta   90.00
_cell.angle_gamma   90.00
#
_symmetry.space_group_name_H-M   'P 1'
#
loop_
_entity.id
_entity.type
_entity.pdbx_description
1 polymer ?
#
loop_
_entity_poly.entity_id
_entity_poly.type
_entity_poly.pdbx_seq_one_letter_code
_entity_poly.pdbx_strand_id
1 'polypeptide(L)'
;IPGTAGAAPIQNIGAYGVELRERFARLRAYDRQSGDFVTIDLNTCAFGYRDSLFKREGRDRYIITAVTLRLPKTWQPVLNYGELARELEGVRTPDAAQVRDAIVAIRSRKLPDPAKIG
;
A
#
# COMPACT_ATOMS: atom_id res chain seq x y z
N ILE A 1 -3.61 -6.49 -4.52
CA ILE A 1 -3.11 -7.00 -3.21
C ILE A 1 -4.36 -7.29 -2.37
N PRO A 2 -4.54 -8.50 -1.84
CA PRO A 2 -5.70 -8.83 -1.00
C PRO A 2 -5.71 -8.05 0.32
N GLY A 3 -6.86 -8.02 1.00
CA GLY A 3 -7.03 -7.37 2.31
C GLY A 3 -7.85 -6.08 2.25
N THR A 4 -7.86 -5.34 3.37
CA THR A 4 -8.63 -4.10 3.53
C THR A 4 -7.73 -2.87 3.48
N ALA A 5 -8.32 -1.71 3.16
CA ALA A 5 -7.62 -0.43 3.23
C ALA A 5 -7.11 -0.12 4.65
N GLY A 6 -7.85 -0.53 5.69
CA GLY A 6 -7.45 -0.35 7.09
C GLY A 6 -6.27 -1.23 7.50
N ALA A 7 -6.08 -2.40 6.88
CA ALA A 7 -4.94 -3.27 7.13
C ALA A 7 -3.66 -2.82 6.40
N ALA A 8 -3.80 -2.05 5.31
CA ALA A 8 -2.68 -1.61 4.49
C ALA A 8 -1.56 -0.87 5.26
N PRO A 9 -1.85 0.05 6.20
CA PRO A 9 -0.83 0.72 7.00
C PRO A 9 -0.09 -0.22 7.96
N ILE A 10 -0.72 -1.29 8.46
CA ILE A 10 -0.13 -2.14 9.51
C ILE A 10 1.22 -2.70 9.08
N GLN A 11 1.33 -3.11 7.82
CA GLN A 11 2.57 -3.66 7.26
C GLN A 11 3.22 -2.74 6.23
N ASN A 12 2.82 -1.46 6.11
CA ASN A 12 3.27 -0.59 5.01
C ASN A 12 3.27 -1.35 3.67
N ILE A 13 2.10 -1.83 3.23
CA ILE A 13 2.01 -2.73 2.07
C ILE A 13 2.78 -2.16 0.89
N GLY A 14 3.46 -3.02 0.14
CA GLY A 14 4.23 -2.59 -1.02
C GLY A 14 4.45 -3.72 -2.00
N ALA A 15 4.47 -3.39 -3.27
CA ALA A 15 4.74 -4.32 -4.34
C ALA A 15 5.26 -3.53 -5.56
N TYR A 16 6.07 -4.19 -6.39
CA TYR A 16 6.53 -3.62 -7.65
C TYR A 16 7.18 -2.24 -7.51
N GLY A 17 7.97 -2.06 -6.44
CA GLY A 17 8.78 -0.86 -6.25
C GLY A 17 8.06 0.35 -5.63
N VAL A 18 6.81 0.19 -5.19
CA VAL A 18 6.04 1.20 -4.45
C VAL A 18 5.55 0.64 -3.12
N GLU A 19 5.68 1.43 -2.06
CA GLU A 19 5.11 1.20 -0.72
C GLU A 19 4.01 2.22 -0.39
N LEU A 20 3.10 1.84 0.52
CA LEU A 20 1.98 2.69 0.95
C LEU A 20 2.46 4.06 1.44
N ARG A 21 3.55 4.10 2.21
CA ARG A 21 4.10 5.34 2.80
C ARG A 21 4.35 6.44 1.75
N GLU A 22 4.68 6.08 0.51
CA GLU A 22 4.98 7.03 -0.56
C GLU A 22 3.75 7.79 -1.06
N ARG A 23 2.55 7.28 -0.78
CA ARG A 23 1.25 7.86 -1.15
C ARG A 23 0.36 8.09 0.06
N PHE A 24 0.87 7.89 1.27
CA PHE A 24 0.13 8.09 2.51
C PHE A 24 0.15 9.56 2.93
N ALA A 25 -0.99 10.07 3.41
CA ALA A 25 -1.08 11.39 4.01
C ALA A 25 -1.28 11.28 5.53
N ARG A 26 -2.34 10.58 5.93
CA ARG A 26 -2.75 10.39 7.33
C ARG A 26 -3.77 9.26 7.42
N LEU A 27 -4.04 8.80 8.63
CA LEU A 27 -5.16 7.91 8.92
C LEU A 27 -5.96 8.38 10.13
N ARG A 28 -7.19 7.90 10.22
CA ARG A 28 -8.03 8.04 11.42
C ARG A 28 -8.11 6.68 12.10
N ALA A 29 -7.88 6.65 13.41
CA ALA A 29 -8.00 5.46 14.22
C ALA A 29 -8.81 5.75 15.48
N TYR A 30 -9.49 4.74 16.00
CA TYR A 30 -9.95 4.74 17.38
C TYR A 30 -8.83 4.22 18.27
N ASP A 31 -8.42 5.01 19.25
CA ASP A 31 -7.40 4.63 20.23
C ASP A 31 -8.08 3.97 21.44
N ARG A 32 -7.82 2.68 21.63
CA ARG A 32 -8.42 1.89 22.70
C ARG A 32 -7.92 2.27 24.09
N GLN A 33 -6.78 2.96 24.20
CA GLN A 33 -6.25 3.40 25.49
C GLN A 33 -6.90 4.70 25.95
N SER A 34 -7.08 5.68 25.05
CA SER A 34 -7.74 6.94 25.40
C SER A 34 -9.26 6.87 25.31
N GLY A 35 -9.81 5.95 24.51
CA GLY A 35 -11.25 5.86 24.23
C GLY A 35 -11.75 6.85 23.19
N ASP A 36 -10.85 7.45 22.41
CA ASP A 36 -11.16 8.55 21.48
C ASP A 36 -10.64 8.31 20.06
N PHE A 37 -11.16 9.08 19.11
CA PHE A 37 -10.63 9.11 17.76
C PHE A 37 -9.39 10.00 17.65
N VAL A 38 -8.35 9.46 17.04
CA VAL A 38 -7.11 10.16 16.75
C VAL A 38 -6.85 10.21 15.24
N THR A 39 -6.17 11.27 14.81
CA THR A 39 -5.59 11.37 13.46
C THR A 39 -4.09 11.16 13.57
N ILE A 40 -3.56 10.18 12.85
CA ILE A 40 -2.14 9.80 12.88
C ILE A 40 -1.53 10.14 11.52
N ASP A 41 -0.50 10.98 11.54
CA ASP A 41 0.20 11.41 10.33
C ASP A 41 1.28 10.43 9.87
N LEU A 42 1.94 10.74 8.75
CA LEU A 42 2.98 9.90 8.16
C LEU A 42 4.14 9.61 9.13
N ASN A 43 4.62 10.63 9.84
CA ASN A 43 5.79 10.51 10.71
C ASN A 43 5.46 9.63 11.92
N THR A 44 4.28 9.83 12.50
CA THR A 44 3.82 9.06 13.67
C THR A 44 3.56 7.60 13.31
N CYS A 45 3.15 7.30 12.07
CA CYS A 45 2.98 5.92 11.62
C CYS A 45 4.30 5.11 11.64
N ALA A 46 5.46 5.78 11.66
CA ALA A 46 6.79 5.16 11.74
C ALA A 46 6.96 3.98 10.77
N PHE A 47 6.57 4.18 9.50
CA PHE A 47 6.63 3.13 8.48
C PHE A 47 8.06 2.69 8.19
N GLY A 48 8.26 1.37 8.19
CA GLY A 48 9.49 0.70 7.73
C GLY A 48 9.18 -0.35 6.65
N TYR A 49 10.19 -1.10 6.24
CA TYR A 49 9.99 -2.22 5.32
C TYR A 49 9.14 -3.30 6.01
N ARG A 50 7.91 -3.50 5.51
CA ARG A 50 6.93 -4.43 6.10
C ARG A 50 6.59 -4.16 7.57
N ASP A 51 6.72 -2.90 8.00
CA ASP A 51 6.65 -2.51 9.41
C ASP A 51 5.98 -1.14 9.61
N SER A 52 5.44 -0.91 10.80
CA SER A 52 4.82 0.35 11.23
C SER A 52 4.68 0.41 12.76
N LEU A 53 4.33 1.58 13.29
CA LEU A 53 3.89 1.74 14.68
C LEU A 53 2.83 0.69 15.08
N PHE A 54 1.86 0.42 14.20
CA PHE A 54 0.73 -0.48 14.47
C PHE A 54 1.13 -1.95 14.61
N LYS A 55 2.30 -2.33 14.10
CA LYS A 55 2.85 -3.69 14.23
C LYS A 55 3.76 -3.84 15.45
N ARG A 56 4.29 -2.72 15.98
CA ARG A 56 5.22 -2.65 17.11
C ARG A 56 4.52 -2.11 18.37
N GLU A 57 4.88 -0.90 18.81
CA GLU A 57 4.44 -0.29 20.07
C GLU A 57 2.93 -0.01 20.11
N GLY A 58 2.32 0.22 18.94
CA GLY A 58 0.88 0.46 18.80
C GLY A 58 0.04 -0.80 18.56
N ARG A 59 0.64 -2.00 18.69
CA ARG A 59 -0.06 -3.28 18.48
C ARG A 59 -1.26 -3.37 19.43
N ASP A 60 -2.39 -3.81 18.88
CA ASP A 60 -3.68 -3.97 19.58
C ASP A 60 -4.29 -2.71 20.21
N ARG A 61 -3.64 -1.54 20.09
CA ARG A 61 -4.12 -0.25 20.59
C ARG A 61 -5.06 0.47 19.62
N TYR A 62 -4.73 0.51 18.34
CA TYR A 62 -5.43 1.34 17.36
C TYR A 62 -6.34 0.51 16.45
N ILE A 63 -7.58 0.95 16.29
CA ILE A 63 -8.51 0.43 15.28
C ILE A 63 -8.56 1.43 14.13
N ILE A 64 -7.91 1.12 13.00
CA ILE A 64 -7.87 2.00 11.82
C ILE A 64 -9.25 2.02 11.16
N THR A 65 -9.83 3.21 11.02
CA THR A 65 -11.19 3.40 10.47
C THR A 65 -11.19 4.10 9.12
N ALA A 66 -10.16 4.89 8.81
CA ALA A 66 -10.01 5.52 7.50
C ALA A 66 -8.54 5.77 7.17
N VAL A 67 -8.19 5.69 5.89
CA VAL A 67 -6.86 6.03 5.38
C VAL A 67 -7.02 7.13 4.33
N THR A 68 -6.24 8.19 4.45
CA THR A 68 -6.16 9.26 3.45
C THR A 68 -4.87 9.11 2.66
N LEU A 69 -5.01 8.99 1.34
CA LEU A 69 -3.89 8.94 0.40
C LEU A 69 -3.71 10.30 -0.29
N ARG A 70 -2.47 10.61 -0.64
CA ARG A 70 -2.09 11.76 -1.46
C ARG A 70 -1.48 11.25 -2.76
N LEU A 71 -2.26 11.36 -3.84
CA LEU A 71 -1.87 10.91 -5.17
C LEU A 71 -1.42 12.12 -6.01
N PRO A 72 -0.31 12.01 -6.77
CA PRO A 72 0.17 13.10 -7.62
C PRO A 72 -0.79 13.35 -8.77
N LYS A 73 -1.11 14.63 -9.05
CA LYS A 73 -1.92 15.03 -10.23
C LYS A 73 -1.15 14.82 -11.53
N THR A 74 0.11 15.26 -11.54
CA THR A 74 1.06 14.97 -12.62
C THR A 74 1.71 13.62 -12.31
N TRP A 75 0.97 12.54 -12.59
CA TRP A 75 1.42 11.19 -12.30
C TRP A 75 2.57 10.75 -13.23
N GLN A 76 3.46 9.92 -12.71
CA GLN A 76 4.52 9.25 -13.46
C GLN A 76 4.58 7.76 -13.06
N PRO A 77 4.85 6.86 -14.02
CA PRO A 77 4.97 5.43 -13.73
C PRO A 77 6.22 5.14 -12.90
N VAL A 78 6.09 4.20 -11.95
CA VAL A 78 7.23 3.69 -11.16
C VAL A 78 7.60 2.31 -11.73
N LEU A 79 8.74 2.26 -12.44
CA LEU A 79 9.19 1.07 -13.20
C LEU A 79 10.55 0.54 -12.72
N ASN A 80 10.94 0.84 -11.48
CA ASN A 80 12.20 0.37 -10.89
C ASN A 80 12.19 -1.14 -10.56
N TYR A 81 11.04 -1.81 -10.63
CA TYR A 81 10.94 -3.26 -10.46
C TYR A 81 11.19 -3.97 -11.79
N GLY A 82 12.29 -4.73 -11.87
CA GLY A 82 12.81 -5.25 -13.15
C GLY A 82 11.81 -6.08 -13.97
N GLU A 83 10.97 -6.89 -13.34
CA GLU A 83 9.95 -7.65 -14.08
C GLU A 83 8.84 -6.76 -14.64
N LEU A 84 8.43 -5.72 -13.90
CA LEU A 84 7.43 -4.77 -14.38
C LEU A 84 7.98 -3.94 -15.54
N ALA A 85 9.25 -3.53 -15.46
CA ALA A 85 9.93 -2.84 -16.54
C ALA A 85 9.97 -3.68 -17.83
N ARG A 86 10.21 -4.99 -17.70
CA ARG A 86 10.22 -5.93 -18.83
C ARG A 86 8.83 -6.16 -19.42
N GLU A 87 7.79 -6.26 -18.60
CA GLU A 87 6.41 -6.45 -19.09
C GLU A 87 5.92 -5.24 -19.91
N LEU A 88 6.46 -4.04 -19.64
CA LEU A 88 6.11 -2.79 -20.31
C LEU A 88 7.16 -2.34 -21.34
N GLU A 89 8.11 -3.21 -21.70
CA GLU A 89 9.12 -2.91 -22.69
C GLU A 89 8.47 -2.55 -24.04
N GLY A 90 8.90 -1.46 -24.65
CA GLY A 90 8.31 -0.94 -25.90
C GLY A 90 7.12 0.01 -25.71
N VAL A 91 6.54 0.11 -24.51
CA VAL A 91 5.52 1.13 -24.19
C VAL A 91 6.23 2.41 -23.78
N ARG A 92 6.21 3.44 -24.64
CA ARG A 92 6.98 4.68 -24.44
C ARG A 92 6.55 5.47 -23.19
N THR A 93 5.24 5.58 -22.96
CA THR A 93 4.66 6.35 -21.86
C THR A 93 3.46 5.61 -21.29
N PRO A 94 3.69 4.54 -20.50
CA PRO A 94 2.60 3.74 -19.98
C PRO A 94 1.76 4.56 -19.02
N ASP A 95 0.43 4.51 -19.18
CA ASP A 95 -0.50 5.11 -18.23
C ASP A 95 -0.72 4.20 -17.00
N ALA A 96 -1.46 4.71 -16.01
CA ALA A 96 -1.71 3.96 -14.77
C ALA A 96 -2.52 2.67 -14.99
N ALA A 97 -3.37 2.60 -16.03
CA ALA A 97 -4.14 1.42 -16.36
C ALA A 97 -3.24 0.34 -16.96
N GLN A 98 -2.34 0.71 -17.89
CA GLN A 98 -1.36 -0.20 -18.47
C GLN A 98 -0.41 -0.77 -17.41
N VAL A 99 0.05 0.07 -16.46
CA VAL A 99 0.86 -0.40 -15.32
C VAL A 99 0.07 -1.38 -14.43
N ARG A 100 -1.20 -1.08 -14.14
CA ARG A 100 -2.08 -1.98 -13.37
C ARG A 100 -2.22 -3.34 -14.08
N ASP A 101 -2.52 -3.33 -15.37
CA ASP A 101 -2.80 -4.55 -16.12
C ASP A 101 -1.56 -5.43 -16.24
N ALA A 102 -0.38 -4.83 -16.47
CA ALA A 102 0.91 -5.53 -16.40
C ALA A 102 1.14 -6.17 -15.02
N ILE A 103 0.88 -5.44 -13.92
CA ILE A 103 0.98 -5.98 -12.57
C ILE A 103 0.02 -7.15 -12.35
N VAL A 104 -1.24 -7.05 -12.81
CA VAL A 104 -2.22 -8.13 -12.69
C VAL A 104 -1.75 -9.36 -13.47
N ALA A 105 -1.27 -9.19 -14.70
CA ALA A 105 -0.76 -10.28 -15.52
C ALA A 105 0.42 -11.01 -14.84
N ILE A 106 1.40 -10.26 -14.32
CA ILE A 106 2.53 -10.82 -13.56
C ILE A 106 2.03 -11.59 -12.34
N ARG A 107 1.10 -11.01 -11.56
CA ARG A 107 0.59 -11.63 -10.33
C ARG A 107 -0.17 -12.93 -10.61
N SER A 108 -1.02 -12.95 -11.62
CA SER A 108 -1.81 -14.13 -11.99
C SER A 108 -0.95 -15.30 -12.46
N ARG A 109 0.23 -15.03 -13.04
CA ARG A 109 1.19 -16.08 -13.43
C ARG A 109 1.96 -16.66 -12.24
N LYS A 110 2.20 -15.86 -11.20
CA LYS A 110 3.09 -16.23 -10.09
C LYS A 110 2.39 -16.70 -8.84
N LEU A 111 1.18 -16.20 -8.59
CA LEU A 111 0.49 -16.41 -7.33
C LEU A 111 -0.78 -17.22 -7.59
N PRO A 112 -1.07 -18.22 -6.73
CA PRO A 112 -2.36 -18.88 -6.77
C PRO A 112 -3.46 -17.85 -6.54
N ASP A 113 -4.60 -18.05 -7.20
CA ASP A 113 -5.75 -17.18 -7.09
C ASP A 113 -6.28 -17.21 -5.64
N PRO A 114 -6.25 -16.08 -4.90
CA PRO A 114 -6.75 -16.01 -3.53
C PRO A 114 -8.20 -16.49 -3.40
N ALA A 115 -9.03 -16.24 -4.43
CA ALA A 115 -10.42 -16.68 -4.43
C ALA A 115 -10.58 -18.21 -4.54
N LYS A 116 -9.53 -18.93 -4.96
CA LYS A 116 -9.53 -20.38 -5.08
C LYS A 116 -8.86 -21.10 -3.92
N ILE A 117 -8.05 -20.41 -3.13
CA ILE A 117 -7.22 -21.03 -2.07
C ILE A 117 -7.70 -20.79 -0.65
N GLY A 118 -8.64 -19.86 -0.40
CA GLY A 118 -9.29 -19.66 0.90
C GLY A 118 -8.40 -19.00 1.94
#